data_AF-A0A1F3E7L9-F1
#
_entry.id   AF-A0A1F3E7L9-F1
#
_cell.length_a   1.000
_cell.length_b   1.000
_cell.length_c   1.000
_cell.angle_alpha   90.00
_cell.angle_beta   90.00
_cell.angle_gamma   90.00
#
_symmetry.space_group_name_H-M   'P 1'
#
loop_
_entity.id
_entity.type
_entity.pdbx_description
1 polymer ?
#
loop_
_entity_poly.entity_id
_entity_poly.type
_entity_poly.pdbx_seq_one_letter_code
_entity_poly.pdbx_strand_id
1 'polypeptide(L)'
;MEYSNSIEKIGTGLVCSLETFKGAKVELVKRLSGFNGLSVYKDGKVRKIEIKTMQNSDKWIAINGVRAIDKLFFERDYWIYFVLLPENVVVVTKALAFIQTQLEISNTKEELIELEQWMNLSKKLTKHKKFKFTPKINVTFPIPLRKLYKDFEDYKDKFSNSVIEIWQNSDNWKLIYKSEKYNEF
;
A
#
# COMPACT_ATOMS: atom_id res chain seq x y z
N MET A 1 -20.33 4.80 -18.64
CA MET A 1 -19.10 5.29 -17.98
C MET A 1 -19.17 4.86 -16.52
N GLU A 2 -18.95 3.57 -16.29
CA GLU A 2 -19.06 2.95 -14.97
C GLU A 2 -17.75 3.13 -14.18
N TYR A 3 -17.84 3.97 -13.14
CA TYR A 3 -17.39 3.68 -11.77
C TYR A 3 -15.89 3.46 -11.43
N SER A 4 -15.08 4.53 -11.41
CA SER A 4 -13.84 4.53 -10.60
C SER A 4 -14.12 4.14 -9.12
N ASN A 5 -15.23 4.63 -8.57
CA ASN A 5 -15.70 4.26 -7.23
C ASN A 5 -16.16 2.79 -7.09
N SER A 6 -16.60 2.10 -8.14
CA SER A 6 -16.98 0.68 -8.01
C SER A 6 -15.73 -0.19 -8.04
N ILE A 7 -14.74 0.15 -8.86
CA ILE A 7 -13.47 -0.56 -8.92
C ILE A 7 -12.77 -0.49 -7.56
N GLU A 8 -12.72 0.69 -6.94
CA GLU A 8 -12.19 0.85 -5.58
C GLU A 8 -12.98 0.03 -4.54
N LYS A 9 -14.32 -0.07 -4.68
CA LYS A 9 -15.15 -0.91 -3.81
C LYS A 9 -14.89 -2.40 -4.01
N ILE A 10 -14.69 -2.85 -5.24
CA ILE A 10 -14.34 -4.24 -5.55
C ILE A 10 -13.00 -4.59 -4.90
N GLY A 11 -11.99 -3.75 -5.08
CA GLY A 11 -10.69 -3.96 -4.45
C GLY A 11 -10.76 -3.93 -2.92
N THR A 12 -11.55 -3.02 -2.36
CA THR A 12 -11.83 -2.99 -0.92
C THR A 12 -12.48 -4.29 -0.44
N GLY A 13 -13.48 -4.79 -1.17
CA GLY A 13 -14.16 -6.05 -0.88
C GLY A 13 -13.21 -7.25 -0.91
N LEU A 14 -12.33 -7.34 -1.91
CA LEU A 14 -11.31 -8.38 -2.01
C LEU A 14 -10.35 -8.36 -0.82
N VAL A 15 -9.83 -7.19 -0.44
CA VAL A 15 -8.94 -7.07 0.73
C VAL A 15 -9.66 -7.42 2.03
N CYS A 16 -10.91 -6.97 2.21
CA CYS A 16 -11.68 -7.33 3.40
C CYS A 16 -11.93 -8.84 3.48
N SER A 17 -12.24 -9.48 2.34
CA SER A 17 -12.41 -10.93 2.23
C SER A 17 -11.11 -11.66 2.58
N LEU A 18 -9.96 -11.23 2.03
CA LEU A 18 -8.66 -11.82 2.32
C LEU A 18 -8.29 -11.72 3.80
N GLU A 19 -8.39 -10.54 4.40
CA GLU A 19 -8.03 -10.36 5.82
C GLU A 19 -8.98 -11.14 6.74
N THR A 20 -10.27 -11.24 6.40
CA THR A 20 -11.23 -12.08 7.13
C THR A 20 -10.89 -13.56 6.99
N PHE A 21 -10.50 -14.02 5.80
CA PHE A 21 -10.04 -15.39 5.56
C PHE A 21 -8.80 -15.72 6.40
N LYS A 22 -7.91 -14.75 6.60
CA LYS A 22 -6.74 -14.84 7.49
C LYS A 22 -7.08 -14.72 8.98
N GLY A 23 -8.36 -14.56 9.33
CA GLY A 23 -8.85 -14.50 10.71
C GLY A 23 -8.77 -13.13 11.37
N ALA A 24 -8.57 -12.05 10.60
CA ALA A 24 -8.58 -10.69 11.12
C ALA A 24 -9.96 -10.02 10.99
N LYS A 25 -10.24 -9.10 11.91
CA LYS A 25 -11.38 -8.17 11.82
C LYS A 25 -10.94 -6.92 11.06
N VAL A 26 -11.70 -6.52 10.05
CA VAL A 26 -11.42 -5.29 9.28
C VAL A 26 -12.37 -4.18 9.69
N GLU A 27 -11.83 -3.00 9.97
CA GLU A 27 -12.58 -1.77 10.23
C GLU A 27 -12.22 -0.71 9.18
N LEU A 28 -13.18 -0.36 8.33
CA LEU A 28 -12.99 0.72 7.35
C LEU A 28 -13.04 2.07 8.05
N VAL A 29 -12.09 2.94 7.72
CA VAL A 29 -11.97 4.26 8.35
C VAL A 29 -12.49 5.38 7.45
N LYS A 30 -12.75 6.55 8.04
CA LYS A 30 -13.13 7.75 7.29
C LYS A 30 -12.03 8.10 6.27
N ARG A 31 -12.43 8.57 5.08
CA ARG A 31 -11.53 8.96 3.98
C ARG A 31 -10.40 9.93 4.39
N LEU A 32 -10.62 10.77 5.40
CA LEU A 32 -9.65 11.75 5.90
C LEU A 32 -8.60 11.18 6.86
N SER A 33 -8.67 9.88 7.16
CA SER A 33 -7.71 9.17 8.02
C SER A 33 -6.38 8.89 7.34
N GLY A 34 -6.33 9.02 6.01
CA GLY A 34 -5.12 8.84 5.21
C GLY A 34 -4.81 7.39 4.84
N PHE A 35 -5.70 6.43 5.11
CA PHE A 35 -5.64 5.01 4.74
C PHE A 35 -7.08 4.45 4.64
N ASN A 36 -7.25 3.20 4.20
CA ASN A 36 -8.58 2.62 3.92
C ASN A 36 -9.19 1.90 5.12
N GLY A 37 -8.39 1.14 5.88
CA GLY A 37 -8.91 0.39 7.03
C GLY A 37 -7.85 -0.13 7.99
N LEU A 38 -8.31 -0.56 9.16
CA LEU A 38 -7.52 -1.28 10.14
C LEU A 38 -7.81 -2.77 10.01
N SER A 39 -6.77 -3.60 9.97
CA SER A 39 -6.90 -5.04 10.15
C SER A 39 -6.40 -5.42 11.54
N VAL A 40 -7.26 -6.04 12.33
CA VAL A 40 -7.04 -6.39 13.74
C VAL A 40 -7.06 -7.91 13.88
N TYR A 41 -5.92 -8.50 14.18
CA TYR A 41 -5.77 -9.93 14.39
C TYR A 41 -6.14 -10.32 15.83
N LYS A 42 -6.46 -11.61 16.04
CA LYS A 42 -6.89 -12.12 17.35
C LYS A 42 -5.83 -11.95 18.46
N ASP A 43 -4.57 -11.86 18.08
CA ASP A 43 -3.44 -11.62 18.99
C ASP A 43 -3.27 -10.13 19.36
N GLY A 44 -4.16 -9.25 18.86
CA GLY A 44 -4.13 -7.81 19.12
C GLY A 44 -3.27 -7.01 18.15
N LYS A 45 -2.61 -7.65 17.17
CA LYS A 45 -1.84 -6.91 16.16
C LYS A 45 -2.75 -6.10 15.25
N VAL A 46 -2.37 -4.86 14.99
CA VAL A 46 -3.12 -3.91 14.16
C VAL A 46 -2.28 -3.46 12.96
N ARG A 47 -2.86 -3.53 11.76
CA ARG A 47 -2.27 -3.01 10.53
C ARG A 47 -3.10 -1.87 9.97
N LYS A 48 -2.45 -0.76 9.61
CA LYS A 48 -3.09 0.30 8.80
C LYS A 48 -2.91 -0.08 7.33
N ILE A 49 -4.02 -0.32 6.65
CA ILE A 49 -4.04 -0.78 5.27
C ILE A 49 -4.49 0.35 4.36
N GLU A 50 -3.64 0.68 3.40
CA GLU A 50 -4.03 1.41 2.19
C GLU A 50 -4.22 0.44 1.03
N ILE A 51 -5.30 0.62 0.29
CA ILE A 51 -5.71 -0.26 -0.80
C ILE A 51 -5.55 0.50 -2.11
N LYS A 52 -4.83 -0.12 -3.05
CA LYS A 52 -4.62 0.43 -4.40
C LYS A 52 -5.12 -0.58 -5.42
N THR A 53 -6.27 -0.28 -6.03
CA THR A 53 -6.88 -1.16 -7.02
C THR A 53 -6.36 -0.80 -8.40
N MET A 54 -5.77 -1.79 -9.08
CA MET A 54 -5.09 -1.68 -10.36
C MET A 54 -5.84 -2.48 -11.40
N GLN A 55 -6.60 -1.80 -12.27
CA GLN A 55 -7.29 -2.43 -13.40
C GLN A 55 -6.49 -2.22 -14.69
N ASN A 56 -6.36 -0.96 -15.12
CA ASN A 56 -5.75 -0.61 -16.41
C ASN A 56 -4.29 -0.18 -16.31
N SER A 57 -3.84 0.25 -15.13
CA SER A 57 -2.48 0.69 -14.89
C SER A 57 -1.95 0.06 -13.61
N ASP A 58 -0.76 -0.50 -13.67
CA ASP A 58 -0.06 -1.20 -12.59
C ASP A 58 1.36 -0.66 -12.40
N LYS A 59 1.65 0.50 -12.99
CA LYS A 59 2.96 1.15 -13.05
C LYS A 59 3.07 2.39 -12.16
N TRP A 60 2.02 2.79 -11.45
CA TRP A 60 2.11 3.96 -10.57
C TRP A 60 0.99 4.00 -9.54
N ILE A 61 1.20 4.76 -8.47
CA ILE A 61 0.16 5.15 -7.51
C ILE A 61 0.17 6.65 -7.26
N ALA A 62 -0.99 7.21 -6.94
CA ALA A 62 -1.08 8.53 -6.33
C ALA A 62 -1.38 8.42 -4.83
N ILE A 63 -0.66 9.21 -4.05
CA ILE A 63 -0.93 9.45 -2.63
C ILE A 63 -1.28 10.93 -2.47
N ASN A 64 -2.46 11.18 -1.89
CA ASN A 64 -3.02 12.51 -1.79
C ASN A 64 -3.17 12.93 -0.33
N GLY A 65 -2.77 14.15 -0.04
CA GLY A 65 -2.94 14.81 1.23
C GLY A 65 -1.80 14.53 2.20
N VAL A 66 -1.56 15.52 3.07
CA VAL A 66 -0.46 15.52 4.03
C VAL A 66 -0.49 14.25 4.89
N ARG A 67 -1.66 13.87 5.41
CA ARG A 67 -1.77 12.69 6.30
C ARG A 67 -1.39 11.38 5.60
N ALA A 68 -1.81 11.16 4.37
CA ALA A 68 -1.52 9.90 3.69
C ALA A 68 -0.03 9.79 3.34
N ILE A 69 0.58 10.89 2.87
CA ILE A 69 2.02 10.96 2.61
C ILE A 69 2.81 10.74 3.91
N ASP A 70 2.41 11.40 4.99
CA ASP A 70 3.07 11.27 6.30
C ASP A 70 3.09 9.81 6.77
N LYS A 71 1.95 9.12 6.61
CA LYS A 71 1.85 7.71 6.97
C LYS A 71 2.66 6.79 6.08
N LEU A 72 2.62 7.00 4.78
CA LEU A 72 3.37 6.20 3.82
C LEU A 72 4.87 6.20 4.14
N PHE A 73 5.44 7.38 4.41
CA PHE A 73 6.89 7.54 4.51
C PHE A 73 7.42 7.48 5.94
N PHE A 74 6.60 7.71 6.97
CA PHE A 74 7.10 7.87 8.34
C PHE A 74 6.39 6.99 9.39
N GLU A 75 5.34 6.23 9.05
CA GLU A 75 4.76 5.24 9.96
C GLU A 75 5.23 3.80 9.64
N ARG A 76 5.67 3.06 10.67
CA ARG A 76 6.20 1.68 10.53
C ARG A 76 5.11 0.63 10.25
N ASP A 77 3.89 0.89 10.71
CA ASP A 77 2.75 -0.04 10.61
C ASP A 77 1.84 0.27 9.42
N TYR A 78 2.40 0.90 8.40
CA TYR A 78 1.69 1.25 7.17
C TYR A 78 1.93 0.22 6.08
N TRP A 79 0.83 -0.29 5.53
CA TRP A 79 0.83 -1.33 4.52
C TRP A 79 0.09 -0.87 3.28
N ILE A 80 0.58 -1.27 2.10
CA ILE A 80 -0.13 -1.10 0.85
C ILE A 80 -0.53 -2.47 0.31
N TYR A 81 -1.82 -2.62 0.02
CA TYR A 81 -2.40 -3.81 -0.58
C TYR A 81 -2.75 -3.44 -2.01
N PHE A 82 -1.98 -3.97 -2.96
CA PHE A 82 -2.25 -3.77 -4.37
C PHE A 82 -3.20 -4.85 -4.87
N VAL A 83 -4.37 -4.45 -5.36
CA VAL A 83 -5.36 -5.38 -5.91
C VAL A 83 -5.30 -5.32 -7.42
N LEU A 84 -4.89 -6.41 -8.07
CA LEU A 84 -4.76 -6.51 -9.51
C LEU A 84 -6.04 -7.15 -10.09
N LEU A 85 -6.79 -6.37 -10.87
CA LEU A 85 -8.02 -6.81 -11.54
C LEU A 85 -7.80 -6.90 -13.05
N PRO A 86 -8.35 -7.90 -13.76
CA PRO A 86 -9.36 -8.86 -13.31
C PRO A 86 -8.83 -10.14 -12.65
N GLU A 87 -7.52 -10.28 -12.44
CA GLU A 87 -6.88 -11.52 -11.95
C GLU A 87 -7.19 -11.85 -10.49
N ASN A 88 -7.84 -10.94 -9.76
CA ASN A 88 -8.20 -11.06 -8.35
C ASN A 88 -6.99 -11.41 -7.47
N VAL A 89 -5.85 -10.76 -7.77
CA VAL A 89 -4.61 -10.93 -7.02
C VAL A 89 -4.47 -9.79 -6.03
N VAL A 90 -4.03 -10.10 -4.81
CA VAL A 90 -3.67 -9.12 -3.79
C VAL A 90 -2.20 -9.28 -3.46
N VAL A 91 -1.41 -8.24 -3.73
CA VAL A 91 0.00 -8.14 -3.34
C VAL A 91 0.07 -7.31 -2.05
N VAL A 92 0.46 -7.97 -0.96
CA VAL A 92 0.53 -7.40 0.38
C VAL A 92 1.94 -6.91 0.66
N THR A 93 2.12 -5.60 0.89
CA THR A 93 3.45 -5.01 1.03
C THR A 93 3.61 -4.15 2.28
N LYS A 94 4.83 -4.10 2.79
CA LYS A 94 5.29 -3.05 3.70
C LYS A 94 5.51 -1.78 2.88
N ALA A 95 4.76 -0.74 3.18
CA ALA A 95 4.59 0.38 2.26
C ALA A 95 5.92 1.07 1.91
N LEU A 96 6.63 1.64 2.91
CA LEU A 96 7.89 2.33 2.68
C LEU A 96 8.95 1.42 2.05
N ALA A 97 9.14 0.22 2.60
CA ALA A 97 10.11 -0.75 2.10
C ALA A 97 9.85 -1.08 0.62
N PHE A 98 8.58 -1.26 0.24
CA PHE A 98 8.21 -1.55 -1.14
C PHE A 98 8.49 -0.38 -2.09
N ILE A 99 8.14 0.84 -1.68
CA ILE A 99 8.42 2.05 -2.47
C ILE A 99 9.93 2.23 -2.65
N GLN A 100 10.72 2.04 -1.58
CA GLN A 100 12.17 2.12 -1.64
C GLN A 100 12.77 1.06 -2.55
N THR A 101 12.31 -0.19 -2.47
CA THR A 101 12.76 -1.27 -3.37
C THR A 101 12.38 -0.99 -4.84
N GLN A 102 11.16 -0.52 -5.10
CA GLN A 102 10.70 -0.18 -6.45
C GLN A 102 11.53 0.96 -7.06
N LEU A 103 11.82 2.00 -6.28
CA LEU A 103 12.49 3.21 -6.73
C LEU A 103 14.02 3.18 -6.54
N GLU A 104 14.55 2.11 -5.97
CA GLU A 104 15.97 1.98 -5.61
C GLU A 104 16.46 3.14 -4.73
N ILE A 105 15.59 3.60 -3.83
CA ILE A 105 15.90 4.61 -2.81
C ILE A 105 16.59 3.89 -1.65
N SER A 106 17.84 4.24 -1.35
CA SER A 106 18.51 3.72 -0.15
C SER A 106 18.07 4.50 1.09
N ASN A 107 18.09 3.86 2.26
CA ASN A 107 17.74 4.46 3.56
C ASN A 107 18.60 5.67 3.95
N THR A 108 19.69 5.92 3.23
CA THR A 108 20.68 6.98 3.47
C THR A 108 20.50 8.20 2.57
N LYS A 109 19.47 8.24 1.73
CA LYS A 109 19.36 9.27 0.69
C LYS A 109 18.75 10.57 1.20
N GLU A 110 19.36 11.66 0.75
CA GLU A 110 18.90 13.05 0.83
C GLU A 110 17.41 13.20 0.49
N GLU A 111 16.91 12.37 -0.43
CA GLU A 111 15.51 12.36 -0.90
C GLU A 111 14.48 12.21 0.24
N LEU A 112 14.72 11.33 1.22
CA LEU A 112 13.78 11.17 2.35
C LEU A 112 13.83 12.35 3.32
N ILE A 113 15.02 12.92 3.51
CA ILE A 113 15.23 14.11 4.33
C ILE A 113 14.53 15.31 3.69
N GLU A 114 14.71 15.51 2.38
CA GLU A 114 14.03 16.55 1.61
C GLU A 114 12.50 16.38 1.66
N LEU A 115 12.02 15.14 1.52
CA LEU A 115 10.60 14.84 1.63
C LEU A 115 10.05 15.19 3.01
N GLU A 116 10.77 14.85 4.07
CA GLU A 116 10.41 15.20 5.45
C GLU A 116 10.37 16.72 5.65
N GLN A 117 11.37 17.45 5.15
CA GLN A 117 11.43 18.91 5.21
C GLN A 117 10.25 19.56 4.48
N TRP A 118 9.95 19.09 3.26
CA TRP A 118 8.79 19.55 2.48
C TRP A 118 7.46 19.27 3.20
N MET A 119 7.33 18.10 3.82
CA MET A 119 6.16 17.73 4.60
C MET A 119 5.98 18.62 5.84
N ASN A 120 7.07 18.92 6.55
CA ASN A 120 7.06 19.81 7.70
C ASN A 120 6.66 21.25 7.32
N LEU A 121 7.16 21.75 6.18
CA LEU A 121 6.74 23.06 5.66
C LEU A 121 5.25 23.07 5.26
N SER A 122 4.80 22.03 4.54
CA SER A 122 3.40 21.88 4.12
C SER A 122 2.43 21.83 5.32
N LYS A 123 2.80 21.12 6.38
CA LYS A 123 2.08 21.07 7.66
C LYS A 123 1.99 22.46 8.30
N LYS A 124 3.09 23.21 8.35
CA LYS A 124 3.13 24.59 8.90
C LYS A 124 2.19 25.51 8.12
N LEU A 125 2.28 25.52 6.79
CA LEU A 125 1.45 26.36 5.92
C LEU A 125 -0.05 26.10 6.09
N THR A 126 -0.44 24.82 6.21
CA THR A 126 -1.85 24.42 6.38
C THR A 126 -2.45 24.90 7.72
N LYS A 127 -1.63 25.10 8.77
CA LYS A 127 -2.09 25.60 10.08
C LYS A 127 -2.54 27.05 10.05
N HIS A 128 -2.06 27.86 9.10
CA HIS A 128 -2.41 29.28 9.03
C HIS A 128 -3.87 29.54 8.62
N LYS A 129 -4.67 28.50 8.34
CA LYS A 129 -6.13 28.51 8.00
C LYS A 129 -6.55 29.37 6.80
N LYS A 130 -5.66 30.23 6.29
CA LYS A 130 -5.82 31.05 5.07
C LYS A 130 -5.46 30.29 3.81
N PHE A 131 -4.70 29.21 3.93
CA PHE A 131 -4.26 28.38 2.82
C PHE A 131 -4.70 26.93 3.04
N LYS A 132 -5.22 26.31 1.98
CA LYS A 132 -5.53 24.87 1.96
C LYS A 132 -4.55 24.18 1.02
N PHE A 133 -3.48 23.61 1.57
CA PHE A 133 -2.50 22.85 0.79
C PHE A 133 -2.88 21.37 0.75
N THR A 134 -2.96 20.80 -0.45
CA THR A 134 -3.24 19.37 -0.64
C THR A 134 -2.11 18.75 -1.47
N PRO A 135 -1.02 18.31 -0.83
CA PRO A 135 0.09 17.71 -1.56
C PRO A 135 -0.35 16.43 -2.24
N LYS A 136 0.27 16.13 -3.38
CA LYS A 136 0.08 14.89 -4.12
C LYS A 136 1.44 14.37 -4.56
N ILE A 137 1.71 13.10 -4.30
CA ILE A 137 2.88 12.39 -4.83
C ILE A 137 2.37 11.33 -5.79
N ASN A 138 2.93 11.30 -7.00
CA ASN A 138 2.80 10.18 -7.90
C ASN A 138 4.08 9.35 -7.81
N VAL A 139 3.95 8.09 -7.42
CA VAL A 139 5.06 7.15 -7.42
C VAL A 139 4.96 6.29 -8.67
N THR A 140 5.96 6.35 -9.54
CA THR A 140 6.04 5.52 -10.75
C THR A 140 6.92 4.30 -10.48
N PHE A 141 6.42 3.11 -10.75
CA PHE A 141 7.09 1.83 -10.57
C PHE A 141 7.86 1.45 -11.83
N PRO A 142 9.19 1.30 -11.76
CA PRO A 142 9.99 0.75 -12.85
C PRO A 142 9.59 -0.68 -13.21
N ILE A 143 9.17 -1.47 -12.23
CA ILE A 143 8.67 -2.84 -12.44
C ILE A 143 7.15 -2.83 -12.26
N PRO A 144 6.36 -3.07 -13.33
CA PRO A 144 4.90 -3.14 -13.24
C PRO A 144 4.47 -4.23 -12.26
N LEU A 145 3.43 -3.97 -11.45
CA LEU A 145 3.00 -4.93 -10.42
C LEU A 145 2.57 -6.27 -11.00
N ARG A 146 1.97 -6.33 -12.20
CA ARG A 146 1.63 -7.60 -12.84
C ARG A 146 2.86 -8.39 -13.24
N LYS A 147 3.90 -7.70 -13.71
CA LYS A 147 5.19 -8.34 -14.03
C LYS A 147 5.83 -8.88 -12.76
N LEU A 148 5.86 -8.06 -11.71
CA LEU A 148 6.36 -8.46 -10.39
C LEU A 148 5.63 -9.71 -9.87
N TYR A 149 4.30 -9.77 -9.99
CA TYR A 149 3.51 -10.93 -9.56
C TYR A 149 3.78 -12.18 -10.41
N LYS A 150 3.74 -12.06 -11.74
CA LYS A 150 3.85 -13.22 -12.65
C LYS A 150 5.23 -13.86 -12.59
N ASP A 151 6.26 -13.02 -12.48
CA ASP A 151 7.65 -13.43 -12.52
C ASP A 151 8.28 -13.27 -11.12
N PHE A 152 7.51 -13.44 -10.05
CA PHE A 152 7.96 -13.07 -8.69
C PHE A 152 9.21 -13.84 -8.25
N GLU A 153 9.39 -15.08 -8.71
CA GLU A 153 10.58 -15.87 -8.36
C GLU A 153 11.88 -15.17 -8.82
N ASP A 154 11.87 -14.52 -9.99
CA ASP A 154 13.01 -13.75 -10.52
C ASP A 154 13.29 -12.48 -9.69
N TYR A 155 12.29 -12.01 -8.94
CA TYR A 155 12.35 -10.78 -8.14
C TYR A 155 12.44 -11.04 -6.63
N LYS A 156 12.37 -12.30 -6.21
CA LYS A 156 12.24 -12.72 -4.81
C LYS A 156 13.37 -12.18 -3.94
N ASP A 157 14.61 -12.25 -4.40
CA ASP A 157 15.76 -11.74 -3.65
C ASP A 157 15.67 -10.23 -3.41
N LYS A 158 15.22 -9.48 -4.42
CA LYS A 158 15.05 -8.03 -4.35
C LYS A 158 13.87 -7.62 -3.45
N PHE A 159 12.74 -8.32 -3.53
CA PHE A 159 11.48 -7.89 -2.90
C PHE A 159 11.10 -8.66 -1.64
N SER A 160 11.83 -9.70 -1.24
CA SER A 160 11.52 -10.53 -0.06
C SER A 160 11.36 -9.75 1.25
N ASN A 161 11.97 -8.56 1.39
CA ASN A 161 11.84 -7.72 2.58
C ASN A 161 10.66 -6.74 2.53
N SER A 162 10.01 -6.60 1.37
CA SER A 162 8.98 -5.56 1.16
C SER A 162 7.65 -6.11 0.65
N VAL A 163 7.66 -7.17 -0.14
CA VAL A 163 6.47 -7.98 -0.48
C VAL A 163 6.36 -9.10 0.54
N ILE A 164 5.28 -9.10 1.31
CA ILE A 164 5.11 -10.03 2.43
C ILE A 164 4.29 -11.24 2.01
N GLU A 165 3.20 -11.02 1.28
CA GLU A 165 2.36 -12.09 0.77
C GLU A 165 1.81 -11.74 -0.62
N ILE A 166 1.58 -12.77 -1.43
CA ILE A 166 0.80 -12.67 -2.66
C ILE A 166 -0.32 -13.70 -2.59
N TRP A 167 -1.55 -13.24 -2.76
CA TRP A 167 -2.74 -14.07 -2.73
C TRP A 167 -3.51 -13.95 -4.03
N GLN A 168 -4.15 -15.03 -4.46
CA GLN A 168 -5.04 -15.04 -5.61
C GLN A 168 -6.38 -15.66 -5.23
N ASN A 169 -7.47 -15.08 -5.70
CA ASN A 169 -8.82 -15.62 -5.54
C ASN A 169 -9.40 -16.04 -6.88
N SER A 170 -9.47 -17.35 -7.13
CA SER A 170 -10.20 -17.94 -8.27
C SER A 170 -11.57 -18.47 -7.82
N ASP A 171 -11.55 -19.45 -6.91
CA ASP A 171 -12.72 -20.02 -6.24
C ASP A 171 -12.61 -19.92 -4.71
N ASN A 172 -11.38 -19.93 -4.20
CA ASN A 172 -11.02 -19.70 -2.81
C ASN A 172 -9.66 -18.98 -2.76
N TRP A 173 -9.30 -18.44 -1.61
CA TRP A 173 -8.01 -17.79 -1.40
C TRP A 173 -6.86 -18.79 -1.46
N LYS A 174 -5.97 -18.59 -2.43
CA LYS A 174 -4.73 -19.34 -2.59
C LYS A 174 -3.53 -18.45 -2.31
N LEU A 175 -2.68 -18.88 -1.39
CA LEU A 175 -1.39 -18.26 -1.15
C LEU A 175 -0.44 -18.63 -2.30
N ILE A 176 0.05 -17.62 -3.01
CA ILE A 176 1.02 -17.77 -4.11
C ILE A 176 2.45 -17.62 -3.58
N TYR A 177 2.65 -16.66 -2.67
CA TYR A 177 3.94 -16.39 -2.07
C TYR A 177 3.79 -15.89 -0.64
N LYS A 178 4.71 -16.28 0.22
CA LYS A 178 4.91 -15.72 1.56
C LYS A 178 6.40 -15.51 1.82
N SER A 179 6.76 -14.33 2.32
CA SER A 179 8.14 -14.05 2.68
C SER A 179 8.58 -14.84 3.91
N GLU A 180 9.75 -15.46 3.82
CA GLU A 180 10.45 -16.12 4.93
C GLU A 180 11.23 -15.11 5.80
N LYS A 181 11.63 -13.98 5.21
CA LYS A 181 12.37 -12.91 5.90
C LYS A 181 11.48 -12.04 6.76
N TYR A 182 10.17 -12.08 6.49
CA TYR A 182 9.18 -11.45 7.32
C TYR A 182 8.47 -12.51 8.16
N ASN A 183 9.09 -12.86 9.28
CA ASN A 183 8.33 -13.43 10.37
C ASN A 183 7.46 -12.31 10.96
N GLU A 184 6.19 -12.58 11.20
CA GLU A 184 5.32 -11.71 12.00
C GLU A 184 5.74 -11.67 13.49
N PHE A 185 7.02 -11.97 13.77
CA PHE A 185 7.61 -12.31 15.07
C PHE A 185 8.99 -11.67 15.19
#